data_AF-A0A4Y2W7V7-F1
#
_entry.id   AF-A0A4Y2W7V7-F1
#
_cell.length_a   1.000
_cell.length_b   1.000
_cell.length_c   1.000
_cell.angle_alpha   90.00
_cell.angle_beta   90.00
_cell.angle_gamma   90.00
#
_symmetry.space_group_name_H-M   'P 1'
#
loop_
_entity.id
_entity.type
_entity.pdbx_description
1 polymer ?
#
loop_
_entity_poly.entity_id
_entity_poly.type
_entity_poly.pdbx_seq_one_letter_code
_entity_poly.pdbx_strand_id
1 'polypeptide(L)'
;MSKRCEECQQNKLAHGEDTAKFHFSYECHRGFCSITHVKSSDSMEVKAAIKLWERFESNGLRYTSLLSDGDSEAFLDLNEGKIYGRQVEIKKEECVNHVSKRMGTDLRQT
;
A
#
# COMPACT_ATOMS: atom_id res chain seq x y z
N MET A 1 -1.78 -8.03 0.44
CA MET A 1 -2.12 -7.68 -0.95
C MET A 1 -0.94 -8.07 -1.82
N SER A 2 -1.16 -8.50 -3.06
CA SER A 2 -0.08 -8.91 -3.95
C SER A 2 -0.18 -8.22 -5.31
N LYS A 3 0.98 -7.94 -5.89
CA LYS A 3 1.17 -7.46 -7.27
C LYS A 3 1.72 -8.55 -8.20
N ARG A 4 2.06 -9.70 -7.63
CA ARG A 4 2.77 -10.75 -8.31
C ARG A 4 1.90 -12.00 -8.33
N CYS A 5 1.75 -12.55 -9.52
CA CYS A 5 1.32 -13.90 -9.74
C CYS A 5 2.38 -14.60 -10.58
N GLU A 6 2.81 -15.78 -10.14
CA GLU A 6 3.83 -16.56 -10.84
C GLU A 6 3.37 -16.99 -12.24
N GLU A 7 2.12 -17.42 -12.37
CA GLU A 7 1.53 -17.83 -13.65
C GLU A 7 1.44 -16.66 -14.63
N CYS A 8 0.97 -15.49 -14.18
CA CYS A 8 0.98 -14.27 -14.99
C CYS A 8 2.39 -13.89 -15.43
N GLN A 9 3.38 -14.03 -14.55
CA GLN A 9 4.77 -13.70 -14.85
C GLN A 9 5.36 -14.66 -15.91
N GLN A 10 5.09 -15.96 -15.78
CA GLN A 10 5.53 -16.97 -16.75
C GLN A 10 4.86 -16.77 -18.11
N ASN A 11 3.56 -16.54 -18.15
CA ASN A 11 2.84 -16.30 -19.40
C ASN A 11 3.27 -15.01 -20.09
N LYS A 12 3.56 -13.96 -19.31
CA LYS A 12 4.14 -12.71 -19.84
C LYS A 12 5.51 -12.95 -20.48
N LEU A 13 6.36 -13.79 -19.89
CA LEU A 13 7.66 -14.18 -20.45
C LEU A 13 7.52 -15.06 -21.70
N ALA A 14 6.57 -16.01 -21.70
CA ALA A 14 6.41 -16.99 -22.77
C ALA A 14 5.74 -16.43 -24.03
N HIS A 15 4.83 -15.46 -23.86
CA HIS A 15 3.99 -14.98 -24.97
C HIS A 15 4.15 -13.49 -25.26
N GLY A 16 4.72 -12.70 -24.34
CA GLY A 16 4.71 -11.25 -24.45
C GLY A 16 3.36 -10.65 -24.04
N GLU A 17 3.41 -9.54 -23.30
CA GLU A 17 2.25 -8.90 -22.66
C GLU A 17 1.19 -8.43 -23.65
N ASP A 18 1.60 -7.96 -24.83
CA ASP A 18 0.69 -7.39 -25.85
C ASP A 18 0.14 -8.42 -26.84
N THR A 19 0.24 -9.71 -26.54
CA THR A 19 -0.23 -10.76 -27.45
C THR A 19 -1.64 -11.24 -27.11
N ALA A 20 -2.40 -11.60 -28.15
CA ALA A 20 -3.71 -12.23 -28.00
C ALA A 20 -3.66 -13.51 -27.15
N LYS A 21 -2.52 -14.22 -27.16
CA LYS A 21 -2.28 -15.41 -26.34
C LYS A 21 -2.21 -15.08 -24.85
N PHE A 22 -1.49 -14.01 -24.49
CA PHE A 22 -1.44 -13.53 -23.10
C PHE A 22 -2.83 -13.11 -22.62
N HIS A 23 -3.57 -12.33 -23.42
CA HIS A 23 -4.92 -11.87 -23.06
C HIS A 23 -5.88 -13.05 -22.80
N PHE A 24 -5.90 -14.04 -23.68
CA PHE A 24 -6.74 -15.23 -23.51
C PHE A 24 -6.35 -16.01 -22.24
N SER A 25 -5.06 -16.24 -22.02
CA SER A 25 -4.55 -16.93 -20.83
C SER A 25 -4.89 -16.17 -19.54
N TYR A 26 -4.74 -14.84 -19.55
CA TYR A 26 -5.08 -14.00 -18.40
C TYR A 26 -6.57 -14.06 -18.06
N GLU A 27 -7.47 -14.02 -19.05
CA GLU A 27 -8.92 -14.12 -18.81
C GLU A 27 -9.30 -15.46 -18.17
N CYS A 28 -8.71 -16.58 -18.62
CA CYS A 28 -8.92 -17.89 -17.99
C CYS A 28 -8.36 -17.96 -16.55
N HIS A 29 -7.23 -17.29 -16.31
CA HIS A 29 -6.55 -17.27 -15.02
C HIS A 29 -7.16 -16.25 -14.03
N ARG A 30 -7.91 -15.26 -14.51
CA ARG A 30 -8.37 -14.09 -13.74
C ARG A 30 -9.03 -14.45 -12.41
N GLY A 31 -9.81 -15.53 -12.36
CA GLY A 31 -10.48 -16.00 -11.14
C GLY A 31 -9.54 -16.61 -10.09
N PHE A 32 -8.35 -17.06 -10.49
CA PHE A 32 -7.32 -17.66 -9.65
C PHE A 32 -6.11 -16.73 -9.45
N CYS A 33 -6.17 -15.52 -10.00
CA CYS A 33 -5.07 -14.59 -9.98
C CYS A 33 -4.80 -14.10 -8.56
N SER A 34 -3.55 -14.26 -8.13
CA SER A 34 -3.10 -13.78 -6.83
C SER A 34 -2.81 -12.28 -6.82
N ILE A 35 -2.85 -11.59 -7.97
CA ILE A 35 -2.71 -10.13 -8.05
C ILE A 35 -3.99 -9.48 -7.52
N THR A 36 -3.88 -8.81 -6.38
CA THR A 36 -4.97 -8.08 -5.73
C THR A 36 -4.78 -6.56 -5.76
N HIS A 37 -3.66 -6.08 -6.31
CA HIS A 37 -3.35 -4.66 -6.42
C HIS A 37 -2.49 -4.37 -7.66
N VAL A 38 -2.82 -3.30 -8.37
CA VAL A 38 -2.23 -2.96 -9.68
C VAL A 38 -1.38 -1.67 -9.63
N LYS A 39 -1.56 -0.80 -8.63
CA LYS A 39 -0.86 0.50 -8.51
C LYS A 39 0.56 0.37 -7.94
N SER A 40 1.22 1.46 -7.53
CA SER A 40 2.55 1.49 -6.88
C SER A 40 2.62 0.67 -5.58
N SER A 41 3.83 0.39 -5.10
CA SER A 41 3.98 -0.43 -3.89
C SER A 41 3.56 0.36 -2.67
N ASP A 42 3.89 1.64 -2.66
CA ASP A 42 3.48 2.63 -1.66
C ASP A 42 1.94 2.69 -1.55
N SER A 43 1.23 2.69 -2.69
CA SER A 43 -0.24 2.63 -2.67
C SER A 43 -0.82 1.29 -2.17
N MET A 44 -0.02 0.22 -2.07
CA MET A 44 -0.44 -0.98 -1.31
C MET A 44 -0.46 -0.69 0.18
N GLU A 45 0.53 0.02 0.69
CA GLU A 45 0.61 0.35 2.12
C GLU A 45 -0.56 1.22 2.52
N VAL A 46 -0.88 2.23 1.71
CA VAL A 46 -2.06 3.10 1.90
C VAL A 46 -3.35 2.27 1.95
N LYS A 47 -3.60 1.43 0.95
CA LYS A 47 -4.80 0.56 0.95
C LYS A 47 -4.81 -0.44 2.10
N ALA A 48 -3.64 -0.92 2.54
CA ALA A 48 -3.54 -1.84 3.65
C ALA A 48 -3.91 -1.13 4.96
N ALA A 49 -3.42 0.09 5.15
CA ALA A 49 -3.74 0.94 6.29
C ALA A 49 -5.25 1.21 6.37
N ILE A 50 -5.88 1.66 5.28
CA ILE A 50 -7.34 1.89 5.24
C ILE A 50 -8.11 0.63 5.65
N LYS A 51 -7.83 -0.51 5.01
CA LYS A 51 -8.49 -1.79 5.34
C LYS A 51 -8.29 -2.20 6.80
N LEU A 52 -7.11 -1.97 7.35
CA LEU A 52 -6.80 -2.30 8.73
C LEU A 52 -7.60 -1.39 9.68
N TRP A 53 -7.61 -0.09 9.45
CA TRP A 53 -8.34 0.88 10.28
C TRP A 53 -9.85 0.60 10.27
N GLU A 54 -10.45 0.38 9.10
CA GLU A 54 -11.87 0.04 8.95
C GLU A 54 -12.21 -1.26 9.70
N ARG A 55 -11.37 -2.29 9.56
CA ARG A 55 -11.56 -3.56 10.25
C ARG A 55 -11.51 -3.40 11.76
N PHE A 56 -10.56 -2.64 12.30
CA PHE A 56 -10.48 -2.43 13.73
C PHE A 56 -11.67 -1.61 14.24
N GLU A 57 -12.12 -0.60 13.48
CA GLU A 57 -13.31 0.16 13.86
C GLU A 57 -14.57 -0.71 13.88
N SER A 58 -14.74 -1.59 12.90
CA SER A 58 -15.87 -2.54 12.90
C SER A 58 -15.86 -3.48 14.11
N ASN A 59 -14.70 -3.66 14.74
CA ASN A 59 -14.53 -4.44 15.97
C ASN A 59 -14.53 -3.57 17.25
N GLY A 60 -14.89 -2.28 17.14
CA GLY A 60 -14.99 -1.37 18.28
C GLY A 60 -13.66 -0.78 18.77
N LEU A 61 -12.59 -0.86 17.97
CA LEU A 61 -11.26 -0.35 18.29
C LEU A 61 -10.83 0.75 17.31
N ARG A 62 -10.17 1.80 17.81
CA ARG A 62 -9.69 2.91 16.99
C ARG A 62 -8.22 3.19 17.23
N TYR A 63 -7.45 3.28 16.15
CA TYR A 63 -6.07 3.73 16.18
C TYR A 63 -6.00 5.25 16.11
N THR A 64 -5.48 5.89 17.14
CA THR A 64 -5.38 7.37 17.18
C THR A 64 -4.08 7.91 16.60
N SER A 65 -3.08 7.06 16.40
CA SER A 65 -1.75 7.46 15.91
C SER A 65 -1.22 6.47 14.89
N LEU A 66 -0.53 6.97 13.86
CA LEU A 66 0.16 6.22 12.83
C LEU A 66 1.66 6.50 12.91
N LEU A 67 2.45 5.47 13.23
CA LEU A 67 3.91 5.53 13.16
C LEU A 67 4.37 5.19 11.74
N SER A 68 5.14 6.08 11.12
CA SER A 68 5.66 5.93 9.75
C SER A 68 7.13 6.36 9.68
N ASP A 69 7.80 6.03 8.57
CA ASP A 69 9.23 6.24 8.42
C ASP A 69 9.61 7.53 7.65
N GLY A 70 8.61 8.34 7.29
CA GLY A 70 8.81 9.59 6.55
C GLY A 70 7.72 9.78 5.50
N ASP A 71 7.20 8.68 4.95
CA ASP A 71 6.09 8.71 4.02
C ASP A 71 4.80 9.20 4.69
N SER A 72 4.07 10.05 3.98
CA SER A 72 2.87 10.72 4.51
C SER A 72 1.59 10.31 3.78
N GLU A 73 1.68 9.51 2.72
CA GLU A 73 0.54 9.19 1.85
C GLU A 73 -0.56 8.44 2.62
N ALA A 74 -0.20 7.42 3.40
CA ALA A 74 -1.17 6.68 4.21
C ALA A 74 -1.82 7.55 5.30
N PHE A 75 -1.05 8.46 5.92
CA PHE A 75 -1.56 9.40 6.91
C PHE A 75 -2.61 10.35 6.31
N LEU A 76 -2.28 10.92 5.15
CA LEU A 76 -3.16 11.85 4.45
C LEU A 76 -4.46 11.16 4.04
N ASP A 77 -4.37 9.99 3.39
CA ASP A 77 -5.54 9.24 2.93
C ASP A 77 -6.46 8.82 4.09
N LEU A 78 -5.90 8.42 5.24
CA LEU A 78 -6.69 8.06 6.42
C LEU A 78 -7.48 9.26 6.98
N ASN A 79 -6.84 10.44 7.07
CA ASN A 79 -7.48 11.65 7.60
C ASN A 79 -8.43 12.30 6.58
N GLU A 80 -8.06 12.37 5.30
CA GLU A 80 -8.91 12.89 4.23
C GLU A 80 -10.13 11.98 4.00
N GLY A 81 -9.91 10.67 4.03
CA GLY A 81 -10.95 9.65 3.98
C GLY A 81 -11.88 9.65 5.18
N LYS A 82 -11.54 10.38 6.26
CA LYS A 82 -12.34 10.54 7.48
C LYS A 82 -12.83 9.19 7.99
N ILE A 83 -11.94 8.21 8.12
CA ILE A 83 -12.28 6.82 8.47
C ILE A 83 -13.16 6.78 9.73
N TYR A 84 -12.86 7.63 10.74
CA TYR A 84 -13.61 7.73 12.00
C TYR A 84 -14.59 8.92 12.06
N GLY A 85 -14.84 9.58 10.93
CA GLY A 85 -15.58 10.83 10.85
C GLY A 85 -14.76 12.08 11.19
N ARG A 86 -15.41 13.26 11.22
CA ARG A 86 -14.74 14.57 11.39
C ARG A 86 -14.30 14.89 12.83
N GLN A 87 -14.71 14.07 13.80
CA GLN A 87 -14.51 14.33 15.22
C GLN A 87 -13.21 13.73 15.75
N VAL A 88 -12.63 12.77 15.02
CA VAL A 88 -11.44 12.03 15.45
C VAL A 88 -10.35 12.27 14.42
N GLU A 89 -9.29 12.95 14.86
CA GLU A 89 -8.08 13.16 14.07
C GLU A 89 -7.06 12.05 14.38
N ILE A 90 -6.50 11.46 13.33
CA ILE A 90 -5.38 10.52 13.46
C ILE A 90 -4.10 11.36 13.48
N LYS A 91 -3.19 11.08 14.41
CA LYS A 91 -1.90 11.75 14.54
C LYS A 91 -0.79 11.00 13.81
N LYS A 92 0.13 11.72 13.19
CA LYS A 92 1.34 11.13 12.60
C LYS A 92 2.46 11.12 13.62
N GLU A 93 3.15 10.00 13.74
CA GLU A 93 4.39 9.86 14.46
C GLU A 93 5.50 9.41 13.52
N GLU A 94 6.71 9.90 13.76
CA GLU A 94 7.88 9.64 12.92
C GLU A 94 8.84 8.67 13.61
N CYS A 95 9.38 7.72 12.87
CA CYS A 95 10.38 6.80 13.38
C CYS A 95 11.68 7.53 13.74
N VAL A 96 12.07 7.52 15.02
CA VAL A 96 13.29 8.18 15.52
C VAL A 96 14.55 7.74 14.78
N ASN A 97 14.65 6.45 14.43
CA ASN A 97 15.78 5.92 13.67
C ASN A 97 15.80 6.49 12.25
N HIS A 98 14.63 6.65 11.62
CA HIS A 98 14.55 7.20 10.27
C HIS A 98 14.83 8.71 10.28
N VAL A 99 14.32 9.44 11.27
CA VAL A 99 14.67 10.85 11.51
C VAL A 99 16.19 11.01 11.67
N SER A 100 16.82 10.17 12.49
CA SER A 100 18.27 10.20 12.73
C SER A 100 19.07 9.92 11.45
N LYS A 101 18.63 8.96 10.62
CA LYS A 101 19.25 8.67 9.31
C LYS A 101 19.17 9.85 8.36
N ARG A 102 17.98 10.49 8.26
CA ARG A 102 17.77 11.67 7.42
C ARG A 102 18.67 12.82 7.85
N MET A 103 18.65 13.16 9.14
CA MET A 103 19.53 14.20 9.71
C MET A 103 21.01 13.92 9.44
N GLY A 104 21.46 12.68 9.64
CA GLY A 104 22.85 12.31 9.38
C GLY A 104 23.23 12.44 7.91
N THR A 105 22.31 12.15 6.99
CA THR A 105 22.53 12.31 5.55
C THR A 105 22.65 13.78 5.16
N ASP A 106 21.77 14.64 5.68
CA ASP A 106 21.80 16.08 5.39
C ASP A 106 23.10 16.73 5.89
N LEU A 107 23.56 16.36 7.10
CA LEU A 107 24.81 16.87 7.69
C LEU A 107 26.09 16.42 6.97
N ARG A 108 26.04 15.35 6.16
CA ARG A 108 27.19 14.88 5.35
C ARG A 108 27.19 15.47 3.94
N GLN A 109 26.08 16.05 3.50
CA GLN A 109 25.95 16.67 2.18
C GLN A 109 26.27 18.17 2.19
N THR A 110 26.52 18.75 3.36
CA THR A 110 27.19 20.06 3.55
C THR A 110 28.69 19.92 3.47
#